data_AF-A0AAX2CNB0-F1
#
_entry.id   AF-A0AAX2CNB0-F1
#
_cell.length_a   1.000
_cell.length_b   1.000
_cell.length_c   1.000
_cell.angle_alpha   90.00
_cell.angle_beta   90.00
_cell.angle_gamma   90.00
#
_symmetry.space_group_name_H-M   'P 1'
#
loop_
_entity.id
_entity.type
_entity.pdbx_description
1 polymer ?
#
loop_
_entity_poly.entity_id
_entity_poly.type
_entity_poly.pdbx_seq_one_letter_code
_entity_poly.pdbx_strand_id
1 'polypeptide(L)'
;MISDLKGRALDALEGKWGLAVGITLLIIIFISICRAVITVPFSFIWGWEEASRSLSVDVVAMLIIGPLTLGAYSLVLRAVREQDVEVRQLFSWFTDGSKLIKSFLTYLLIYVYLILWTLLLIIPGIIKSFSYSMTYFILNDHPEYTMNQAITESRRIMDGHKLDYFLVCLSFIGWFLLSIVTLGIGFLWLIPYFYTTSAAFYEEITQD
;
A
#
# COMPACT_ATOMS: atom_id res chain seq x y z
N MET A 1 -2.37 -15.16 17.60
CA MET A 1 -2.63 -14.53 16.29
C MET A 1 -1.94 -13.17 16.18
N ILE A 2 -2.45 -12.05 16.71
CA ILE A 2 -1.83 -10.71 16.45
C ILE A 2 -0.37 -10.61 16.90
N SER A 3 -0.03 -11.14 18.08
CA SER A 3 1.36 -11.16 18.56
C SER A 3 2.27 -12.03 17.70
N ASP A 4 1.74 -13.12 17.15
CA ASP A 4 2.45 -14.05 16.27
C ASP A 4 2.75 -13.37 14.92
N LEU A 5 1.74 -12.74 14.31
CA LEU A 5 1.88 -11.94 13.09
C LEU A 5 2.93 -10.84 13.22
N LYS A 6 2.92 -10.13 14.35
CA LYS A 6 3.92 -9.12 14.67
C LYS A 6 5.31 -9.71 14.88
N GLY A 7 5.42 -10.88 15.50
CA GLY A 7 6.67 -11.63 15.65
C GLY A 7 7.24 -12.02 14.29
N ARG A 8 6.46 -12.70 13.45
CA ARG A 8 6.81 -13.05 12.07
C ARG A 8 7.28 -11.85 11.25
N ALA A 9 6.64 -10.69 11.43
CA ALA A 9 7.05 -9.46 10.76
C ALA A 9 8.38 -8.91 11.26
N LEU A 10 8.68 -9.02 12.56
CA LEU A 10 9.97 -8.63 13.13
C LEU A 10 11.08 -9.57 12.65
N ASP A 11 10.83 -10.88 12.67
CA ASP A 11 11.76 -11.90 12.20
C ASP A 11 12.08 -11.72 10.70
N ALA A 12 11.06 -11.46 9.88
CA ALA A 12 11.23 -11.18 8.45
C ALA A 12 12.04 -9.89 8.15
N LEU A 13 12.04 -8.93 9.08
CA LEU A 13 12.79 -7.69 8.98
C LEU A 13 14.17 -7.75 9.67
N GLU A 14 14.45 -8.82 10.43
CA GLU A 14 15.73 -9.00 11.10
C GLU A 14 16.88 -9.04 10.07
N GLY A 15 17.92 -8.23 10.31
CA GLY A 15 19.01 -8.02 9.35
C GLY A 15 18.64 -7.18 8.10
N LYS A 16 17.37 -6.88 7.85
CA LYS A 16 16.88 -6.13 6.67
C LYS A 16 16.33 -4.73 6.99
N TRP A 17 16.32 -4.32 8.26
CA TRP A 17 15.79 -3.01 8.69
C TRP A 17 16.36 -1.80 7.96
N GLY A 18 17.68 -1.75 7.75
CA GLY A 18 18.32 -0.64 7.02
C GLY A 18 17.81 -0.51 5.58
N LEU A 19 17.59 -1.64 4.90
CA LEU A 19 17.01 -1.68 3.57
C LEU A 19 15.53 -1.28 3.59
N ALA A 20 14.75 -1.78 4.54
CA ALA A 20 13.32 -1.48 4.66
C ALA A 20 13.05 0.01 4.95
N VAL A 21 13.83 0.60 5.87
CA VAL A 21 13.83 2.05 6.18
C VAL A 21 14.28 2.85 4.95
N GLY A 22 15.35 2.43 4.28
CA GLY A 22 15.85 3.06 3.06
C GLY A 22 14.83 3.07 1.91
N ILE A 23 14.12 1.95 1.72
CA ILE A 23 13.02 1.84 0.74
C ILE A 23 11.87 2.77 1.09
N THR A 24 11.48 2.83 2.37
CA THR A 24 10.40 3.72 2.82
C THR A 24 10.76 5.19 2.57
N LEU A 25 11.98 5.58 2.90
CA LEU A 25 12.49 6.93 2.61
C LEU A 25 12.52 7.21 1.10
N LEU A 26 13.00 6.25 0.31
CA LEU A 26 13.04 6.35 -1.15
C LEU A 26 11.64 6.56 -1.74
N ILE A 27 10.63 5.79 -1.29
CA ILE A 27 9.24 5.92 -1.72
C ILE A 27 8.71 7.33 -1.41
N ILE A 28 8.93 7.83 -0.20
CA ILE A 28 8.47 9.17 0.22
C ILE A 28 9.10 10.26 -0.64
N ILE A 29 10.43 10.22 -0.82
CA ILE A 29 11.15 11.20 -1.64
C ILE A 29 10.69 11.11 -3.10
N PHE A 30 10.59 9.90 -3.65
CA PHE A 30 10.20 9.67 -5.03
C PHE A 30 8.79 10.20 -5.32
N ILE A 31 7.80 9.87 -4.48
CA ILE A 31 6.44 10.40 -4.60
C ILE A 31 6.44 11.93 -4.51
N SER A 32 7.19 12.51 -3.58
CA SER A 32 7.24 13.96 -3.38
C SER A 32 7.83 14.69 -4.59
N ILE A 33 8.94 14.19 -5.14
CA ILE A 33 9.57 14.73 -6.34
C ILE A 33 8.63 14.59 -7.54
N CYS A 34 8.06 13.40 -7.76
CA CYS A 34 7.15 13.16 -8.87
C CYS A 34 5.93 14.08 -8.81
N ARG A 35 5.30 14.22 -7.64
CA ARG A 35 4.18 15.15 -7.44
C ARG A 35 4.60 16.59 -7.72
N ALA A 36 5.76 17.04 -7.23
CA ALA A 36 6.26 18.40 -7.49
C ALA A 36 6.48 18.65 -8.99
N VAL A 37 7.09 17.70 -9.70
CA VAL A 37 7.32 17.78 -11.16
C VAL A 37 6.00 17.87 -11.93
N ILE A 38 4.96 17.15 -11.51
CA ILE A 38 3.62 17.25 -12.12
C ILE A 38 2.96 18.59 -11.78
N THR A 39 3.14 19.09 -10.55
CA THR A 39 2.48 20.33 -10.07
C THR A 39 3.04 21.58 -10.75
N VAL A 40 4.35 21.62 -11.03
CA VAL A 40 5.03 22.80 -11.60
C VAL A 40 4.41 23.28 -12.93
N PRO A 41 4.17 22.43 -13.95
CA PRO A 41 3.48 22.85 -15.17
C PRO A 41 2.07 23.40 -14.92
N PHE A 42 1.31 22.80 -14.00
CA PHE A 42 -0.05 23.23 -13.68
C PHE A 42 -0.08 24.56 -12.93
N SER A 43 0.94 24.84 -12.09
CA SER A 43 1.00 26.07 -11.31
C SER A 43 1.23 27.31 -12.16
N PHE A 44 1.81 27.18 -13.36
CA PHE A 44 1.90 28.29 -14.32
C PHE A 44 0.53 28.72 -14.87
N ILE A 45 -0.48 27.83 -14.86
CA ILE A 45 -1.82 28.12 -15.37
C ILE A 45 -2.74 28.60 -14.25
N TRP A 46 -2.71 27.95 -13.09
CA TRP A 46 -3.70 28.15 -12.03
C TRP A 46 -3.13 28.73 -10.72
N GLY A 47 -1.82 28.91 -10.60
CA GLY A 47 -1.17 29.26 -9.33
C GLY A 47 -0.75 28.02 -8.53
N TRP A 48 0.21 28.19 -7.62
CA TRP A 48 0.79 27.06 -6.87
C TRP A 48 -0.20 26.40 -5.91
N GLU A 49 -1.03 27.19 -5.22
CA GLU A 49 -1.98 26.69 -4.24
C GLU A 49 -3.07 25.86 -4.92
N GLU A 50 -3.69 26.38 -5.98
CA GLU A 50 -4.72 25.71 -6.77
C GLU A 50 -4.18 24.45 -7.46
N ALA A 51 -2.99 24.53 -8.09
CA ALA A 51 -2.37 23.38 -8.73
C ALA A 51 -2.06 22.28 -7.71
N SER A 52 -1.56 22.64 -6.53
CA SER A 52 -1.22 21.67 -5.48
C SER A 52 -2.43 20.93 -4.90
N ARG A 53 -3.63 21.53 -5.00
CA ARG A 53 -4.91 20.95 -4.57
C ARG A 53 -5.72 20.37 -5.73
N SER A 54 -5.18 20.38 -6.94
CA SER A 54 -5.92 19.95 -8.12
C SER A 54 -6.07 18.43 -8.16
N LEU A 55 -7.32 17.98 -8.35
CA LEU A 55 -7.63 16.58 -8.63
C LEU A 55 -6.90 16.05 -9.87
N SER A 56 -6.64 16.91 -10.86
CA SER A 56 -5.89 16.49 -12.06
C SER A 56 -4.46 16.09 -11.71
N VAL A 57 -3.80 16.81 -10.81
CA VAL A 57 -2.44 16.50 -10.34
C VAL A 57 -2.45 15.19 -9.56
N ASP A 58 -3.44 14.98 -8.68
CA ASP A 58 -3.57 13.74 -7.92
C ASP A 58 -3.81 12.53 -8.83
N VAL A 59 -4.70 12.64 -9.82
CA VAL A 59 -4.97 11.56 -10.80
C VAL A 59 -3.72 11.24 -11.64
N VAL A 60 -2.95 12.25 -12.06
CA VAL A 60 -1.69 12.01 -12.79
C VAL A 60 -0.65 11.38 -11.86
N ALA A 61 -0.57 11.80 -10.60
CA ALA A 61 0.33 11.21 -9.62
C ALA A 61 0.01 9.73 -9.33
N MET A 62 -1.27 9.32 -9.41
CA MET A 62 -1.68 7.93 -9.25
C MET A 62 -1.02 6.98 -10.28
N LEU A 63 -0.65 7.48 -11.47
CA LEU A 63 0.09 6.71 -12.48
C LEU A 63 1.43 6.19 -11.95
N ILE A 64 2.01 6.91 -11.00
CA ILE A 64 3.29 6.60 -10.36
C ILE A 64 3.04 5.85 -9.04
N ILE A 65 2.06 6.29 -8.25
CA ILE A 65 1.74 5.71 -6.93
C ILE A 65 1.26 4.26 -7.06
N GLY A 66 0.43 3.94 -8.05
CA GLY A 66 -0.11 2.59 -8.25
C GLY A 66 0.97 1.51 -8.42
N PRO A 67 1.85 1.61 -9.43
CA PRO A 67 2.95 0.67 -9.62
C PRO A 67 3.91 0.63 -8.42
N LEU A 68 4.19 1.77 -7.79
CA LEU A 68 5.06 1.86 -6.61
C LEU A 68 4.46 1.13 -5.40
N THR A 69 3.15 1.24 -5.21
CA THR A 69 2.40 0.52 -4.17
C THR A 69 2.52 -0.98 -4.39
N LEU A 70 2.25 -1.48 -5.60
CA LEU A 70 2.40 -2.91 -5.88
C LEU A 70 3.83 -3.42 -5.71
N GLY A 71 4.84 -2.62 -6.09
CA GLY A 71 6.25 -2.94 -5.85
C GLY A 71 6.58 -3.03 -4.36
N ALA A 72 6.09 -2.10 -3.54
CA ALA A 72 6.26 -2.14 -2.09
C ALA A 72 5.60 -3.38 -1.46
N TYR A 73 4.39 -3.75 -1.92
CA TYR A 73 3.72 -4.98 -1.49
C TYR A 73 4.50 -6.24 -1.89
N SER A 74 5.13 -6.26 -3.07
CA SER A 74 6.02 -7.35 -3.50
C SER A 74 7.20 -7.53 -2.55
N LEU A 75 7.81 -6.43 -2.09
CA LEU A 75 8.98 -6.46 -1.21
C LEU A 75 8.66 -7.04 0.16
N VAL A 76 7.57 -6.61 0.78
CA VAL A 76 7.18 -7.13 2.10
C VAL A 76 6.73 -8.59 2.02
N LEU A 77 6.10 -8.99 0.91
CA LEU A 77 5.72 -10.39 0.67
C LEU A 77 6.96 -11.28 0.54
N ARG A 78 7.96 -10.82 -0.22
CA ARG A 78 9.27 -11.49 -0.32
C ARG A 78 9.98 -11.58 1.02
N ALA A 79 9.92 -10.51 1.83
CA ALA A 79 10.53 -10.50 3.16
C ALA A 79 9.92 -11.58 4.06
N VAL A 80 8.58 -11.67 4.12
CA VAL A 80 7.86 -12.69 4.91
C VAL A 80 8.12 -14.12 4.40
N ARG A 81 8.31 -14.29 3.09
CA ARG A 81 8.64 -15.58 2.47
C ARG A 81 10.12 -15.95 2.51
N GLU A 82 10.92 -15.22 3.30
CA GLU A 82 12.38 -15.40 3.44
C GLU A 82 13.15 -15.33 2.11
N GLN A 83 12.60 -14.62 1.13
CA GLN A 83 13.25 -14.42 -0.17
C GLN A 83 14.20 -13.22 -0.13
N ASP A 84 15.10 -13.16 -1.11
CA ASP A 84 15.96 -11.99 -1.32
C ASP A 84 15.12 -10.75 -1.66
N VAL A 85 15.41 -9.67 -0.94
CA VAL A 85 14.75 -8.38 -1.07
C VAL A 85 15.77 -7.38 -1.63
N GLU A 86 15.51 -6.87 -2.83
CA GLU A 86 16.35 -5.83 -3.42
C GLU A 86 15.51 -4.59 -3.76
N VAL A 87 16.15 -3.44 -3.92
CA VAL A 87 15.41 -2.20 -4.22
C VAL A 87 14.78 -2.25 -5.62
N ARG A 88 15.32 -3.05 -6.55
CA ARG A 88 14.83 -3.15 -7.93
C ARG A 88 13.38 -3.64 -8.02
N GLN A 89 12.96 -4.51 -7.10
CA GLN A 89 11.62 -5.09 -7.07
C GLN A 89 10.56 -4.01 -6.78
N LEU A 90 10.93 -2.90 -6.13
CA LEU A 90 10.07 -1.71 -5.99
C LEU A 90 9.57 -1.19 -7.35
N PHE A 91 10.42 -1.30 -8.38
CA PHE A 91 10.13 -0.82 -9.73
C PHE A 91 9.63 -1.92 -10.67
N SER A 92 9.36 -3.13 -10.17
CA SER A 92 8.94 -4.28 -10.99
C SER A 92 7.67 -4.02 -11.81
N TRP A 93 6.74 -3.22 -11.28
CA TRP A 93 5.48 -2.86 -11.94
C TRP A 93 5.60 -1.71 -12.95
N PHE A 94 6.79 -1.09 -13.08
CA PHE A 94 7.09 -0.09 -14.11
C PHE A 94 7.68 -0.70 -15.40
N THR A 95 8.01 -1.99 -15.39
CA THR A 95 8.80 -2.65 -16.45
C THR A 95 8.06 -2.90 -17.75
N ASP A 96 6.72 -2.97 -17.71
CA ASP A 96 5.87 -3.25 -18.86
C ASP A 96 4.69 -2.25 -18.86
N GLY A 97 4.37 -1.68 -20.03
CA GLY A 97 3.27 -0.72 -20.16
C GLY A 97 1.91 -1.28 -19.72
N SER A 98 1.67 -2.57 -19.97
CA SER A 98 0.46 -3.27 -19.49
C SER A 98 0.44 -3.40 -17.97
N LYS A 99 1.58 -3.71 -17.32
CA LYS A 99 1.70 -3.75 -15.85
C LYS A 99 1.53 -2.37 -15.22
N LEU A 100 2.09 -1.35 -15.86
CA LEU A 100 1.97 0.04 -15.43
C LEU A 100 0.50 0.50 -15.48
N ILE A 101 -0.18 0.27 -16.60
CA ILE A 101 -1.60 0.60 -16.74
C ILE A 101 -2.45 -0.21 -15.75
N LYS A 102 -2.19 -1.51 -15.62
CA LYS A 102 -2.94 -2.38 -14.72
C LYS A 102 -2.81 -1.97 -13.26
N SER A 103 -1.61 -1.64 -12.82
CA SER A 103 -1.35 -1.20 -11.44
C SER A 103 -1.97 0.16 -11.13
N PHE A 104 -1.85 1.13 -12.05
CA PHE A 104 -2.56 2.40 -11.98
C PHE A 104 -4.08 2.22 -11.90
N LEU A 105 -4.66 1.46 -12.83
CA LEU A 105 -6.10 1.26 -12.88
C LEU A 105 -6.61 0.47 -11.67
N THR A 106 -5.84 -0.47 -11.12
CA THR A 106 -6.20 -1.16 -9.86
C THR A 106 -6.28 -0.16 -8.71
N TYR A 107 -5.25 0.69 -8.56
CA TYR A 107 -5.22 1.73 -7.53
C TYR A 107 -6.40 2.70 -7.66
N LEU A 108 -6.63 3.19 -8.87
CA LEU A 108 -7.76 4.08 -9.19
C LEU A 108 -9.11 3.42 -8.91
N LEU A 109 -9.29 2.15 -9.31
CA LEU A 109 -10.55 1.43 -9.14
C LEU A 109 -10.89 1.19 -7.68
N ILE A 110 -9.90 0.79 -6.86
CA ILE A 110 -10.07 0.66 -5.41
C ILE A 110 -10.47 2.02 -4.82
N TYR A 111 -9.77 3.10 -5.19
CA TYR A 111 -10.06 4.45 -4.70
C TYR A 111 -11.50 4.89 -5.04
N VAL A 112 -11.94 4.67 -6.29
CA VAL A 112 -13.32 4.95 -6.74
C VAL A 112 -14.33 4.13 -5.94
N TYR A 113 -14.11 2.81 -5.79
CA TYR A 113 -15.03 1.98 -5.00
C TYR A 113 -15.14 2.43 -3.56
N LEU A 114 -14.02 2.79 -2.90
CA LEU A 114 -14.05 3.28 -1.52
C LEU A 114 -14.79 4.60 -1.39
N ILE A 115 -14.63 5.53 -2.34
CA ILE A 115 -15.42 6.76 -2.38
C ILE A 115 -16.91 6.44 -2.52
N LEU A 116 -17.29 5.58 -3.47
CA LEU A 116 -18.70 5.22 -3.69
C LEU A 116 -19.33 4.60 -2.44
N TRP A 117 -18.62 3.70 -1.74
CA TRP A 117 -19.11 3.11 -0.50
C TRP A 117 -19.22 4.14 0.63
N THR A 118 -18.23 5.03 0.77
CA THR A 118 -18.22 6.08 1.80
C THR A 118 -19.30 7.13 1.55
N LEU A 119 -19.57 7.46 0.29
CA LEU A 119 -20.65 8.37 -0.12
C LEU A 119 -22.04 7.80 0.20
N LEU A 120 -22.20 6.47 0.10
CA LEU A 120 -23.42 5.82 0.54
C LEU A 120 -23.56 5.94 2.06
N LEU A 121 -22.56 5.45 2.80
CA LEU A 121 -22.48 5.50 4.26
C LEU A 121 -21.02 5.30 4.73
N ILE A 122 -20.63 5.96 5.84
CA ILE A 122 -19.27 5.87 6.39
C ILE A 122 -18.92 4.44 6.84
N ILE A 123 -19.83 3.76 7.56
CA ILE A 123 -19.55 2.43 8.14
C ILE A 123 -19.29 1.38 7.03
N PRO A 124 -20.12 1.23 5.99
CA PRO A 124 -19.82 0.40 4.83
C PRO A 124 -18.51 0.75 4.13
N GLY A 125 -18.15 2.03 4.04
CA GLY A 125 -16.86 2.47 3.50
C GLY A 125 -15.67 1.86 4.24
N ILE A 126 -15.71 1.90 5.58
CA ILE A 126 -14.68 1.30 6.45
C ILE A 126 -14.65 -0.24 6.28
N ILE A 127 -15.80 -0.90 6.26
CA ILE A 127 -15.84 -2.37 6.08
C ILE A 127 -15.24 -2.77 4.71
N LYS A 128 -15.47 -1.96 3.67
CA LYS A 128 -14.96 -2.22 2.32
C LYS A 128 -13.46 -1.91 2.18
N SER A 129 -12.91 -0.96 2.93
CA SER A 129 -11.45 -0.75 2.95
C SER A 129 -10.72 -1.99 3.46
N PHE A 130 -11.24 -2.65 4.51
CA PHE A 130 -10.72 -3.94 4.96
C PHE A 130 -11.00 -5.06 3.95
N SER A 131 -12.15 -5.05 3.27
CA SER A 131 -12.44 -6.09 2.27
C SER A 131 -11.49 -6.05 1.06
N TYR A 132 -10.87 -4.90 0.78
CA TYR A 132 -9.97 -4.71 -0.37
C TYR A 132 -8.49 -4.70 0.00
N SER A 133 -8.13 -4.81 1.28
CA SER A 133 -6.76 -4.61 1.78
C SER A 133 -5.73 -5.59 1.23
N MET A 134 -6.18 -6.76 0.74
CA MET A 134 -5.31 -7.83 0.23
C MET A 134 -5.17 -7.82 -1.29
N THR A 135 -5.89 -6.93 -1.99
CA THR A 135 -5.90 -6.87 -3.46
C THR A 135 -4.50 -6.76 -4.06
N TYR A 136 -3.63 -5.96 -3.45
CA TYR A 136 -2.27 -5.74 -3.95
C TYR A 136 -1.34 -6.94 -3.70
N PHE A 137 -1.56 -7.72 -2.64
CA PHE A 137 -0.84 -8.98 -2.42
C PHE A 137 -1.27 -10.03 -3.45
N ILE A 138 -2.59 -10.20 -3.62
CA ILE A 138 -3.17 -11.12 -4.61
C ILE A 138 -2.67 -10.80 -6.01
N LEU A 139 -2.61 -9.52 -6.40
CA LEU A 139 -2.16 -9.16 -7.74
C LEU A 139 -0.64 -9.39 -7.94
N ASN A 140 0.15 -9.43 -6.86
CA ASN A 140 1.56 -9.84 -6.92
C ASN A 140 1.72 -11.36 -7.07
N ASP A 141 0.83 -12.16 -6.46
CA ASP A 141 0.84 -13.62 -6.60
C ASP A 141 0.21 -14.12 -7.90
N HIS A 142 -0.86 -13.44 -8.32
CA HIS A 142 -1.66 -13.74 -9.50
C HIS A 142 -1.63 -12.55 -10.48
N PRO A 143 -0.48 -12.24 -11.10
CA PRO A 143 -0.36 -11.14 -12.06
C PRO A 143 -1.25 -11.31 -13.29
N GLU A 144 -1.76 -12.52 -13.57
CA GLU A 144 -2.74 -12.84 -14.60
C GLU A 144 -4.16 -12.34 -14.27
N TYR A 145 -4.51 -12.16 -12.99
CA TYR A 145 -5.84 -11.72 -12.59
C TYR A 145 -6.16 -10.32 -13.09
N THR A 146 -7.35 -10.12 -13.63
CA THR A 146 -7.88 -8.78 -13.87
C THR A 146 -8.02 -8.02 -12.54
N MET A 147 -8.12 -6.69 -12.62
CA MET A 147 -8.25 -5.82 -11.45
C MET A 147 -9.47 -6.22 -10.59
N ASN A 148 -10.61 -6.49 -11.23
CA ASN A 148 -11.82 -6.93 -10.53
C ASN A 148 -11.71 -8.37 -9.99
N GLN A 149 -10.95 -9.26 -10.64
CA GLN A 149 -10.68 -10.59 -10.09
C GLN A 149 -9.86 -10.47 -8.81
N ALA A 150 -8.78 -9.67 -8.78
CA ALA A 150 -7.99 -9.44 -7.59
C ALA A 150 -8.80 -8.80 -6.44
N ILE A 151 -9.66 -7.81 -6.74
CA ILE A 151 -10.55 -7.20 -5.73
C ILE A 151 -11.59 -8.21 -5.22
N THR A 152 -12.12 -9.05 -6.12
CA THR A 152 -13.11 -10.08 -5.75
C THR A 152 -12.48 -11.15 -4.87
N GLU A 153 -11.26 -11.56 -5.21
CA GLU A 153 -10.53 -12.51 -4.40
C GLU A 153 -10.16 -11.94 -3.04
N SER A 154 -9.74 -10.66 -2.97
CA SER A 154 -9.52 -9.97 -1.69
C SER A 154 -10.79 -10.01 -0.83
N ARG A 155 -11.97 -9.75 -1.42
CA ARG A 155 -13.23 -9.84 -0.67
C ARG A 155 -13.52 -11.25 -0.17
N ARG A 156 -13.16 -12.28 -0.94
CA ARG A 156 -13.40 -13.69 -0.63
C ARG A 156 -12.54 -14.12 0.55
N ILE A 157 -11.21 -13.92 0.48
CA ILE A 157 -10.28 -14.33 1.55
C ILE A 157 -10.43 -13.47 2.82
N MET A 158 -10.89 -12.23 2.68
CA MET A 158 -11.18 -11.37 3.84
C MET A 158 -12.54 -11.68 4.48
N ASP A 159 -13.36 -12.58 3.92
CA ASP A 159 -14.62 -12.94 4.57
C ASP A 159 -14.35 -13.78 5.82
N GLY A 160 -15.00 -13.45 6.93
CA GLY A 160 -14.62 -13.95 8.26
C GLY A 160 -13.47 -13.19 8.92
N HIS A 161 -12.48 -12.69 8.17
CA HIS A 161 -11.23 -12.13 8.72
C HIS A 161 -11.14 -10.59 8.82
N LYS A 162 -12.21 -9.86 8.46
CA LYS A 162 -12.21 -8.38 8.49
C LYS A 162 -11.96 -7.82 9.90
N LEU A 163 -12.55 -8.46 10.91
CA LEU A 163 -12.39 -8.04 12.30
C LEU A 163 -10.96 -8.33 12.80
N ASP A 164 -10.39 -9.46 12.39
CA ASP A 164 -9.01 -9.82 12.72
C ASP A 164 -8.03 -8.78 12.20
N TYR A 165 -8.18 -8.37 10.93
CA TYR A 165 -7.35 -7.32 10.35
C TYR A 165 -7.60 -5.95 10.98
N PHE A 166 -8.84 -5.63 11.37
CA PHE A 166 -9.13 -4.42 12.15
C PHE A 166 -8.39 -4.41 13.49
N LEU A 167 -8.32 -5.54 14.19
CA LEU A 167 -7.57 -5.65 15.44
C LEU A 167 -6.05 -5.55 15.21
N VAL A 168 -5.53 -6.07 14.09
CA VAL A 168 -4.14 -5.81 13.67
C VAL A 168 -3.93 -4.31 13.52
N CYS A 169 -4.75 -3.59 12.76
CA CYS A 169 -4.66 -2.13 12.62
C CYS A 169 -4.74 -1.39 13.97
N LEU A 170 -5.70 -1.77 14.83
CA LEU A 170 -5.88 -1.18 16.15
C LEU A 170 -4.63 -1.37 17.03
N SER A 171 -3.98 -2.53 16.94
CA SER A 171 -2.76 -2.82 17.68
C SER A 171 -1.56 -1.95 17.26
N PHE A 172 -1.65 -1.24 16.14
CA PHE A 172 -0.63 -0.30 15.67
C PHE A 172 -0.92 1.16 16.04
N ILE A 173 -2.09 1.49 16.58
CA ILE A 173 -2.51 2.88 16.83
C ILE A 173 -1.52 3.65 17.71
N GLY A 174 -0.94 3.00 18.72
CA GLY A 174 0.07 3.60 19.59
C GLY A 174 1.38 3.93 18.84
N TRP A 175 1.78 3.08 17.89
CA TRP A 175 2.96 3.31 17.05
C TRP A 175 2.72 4.45 16.05
N PHE A 176 1.52 4.54 15.49
CA PHE A 176 1.11 5.68 14.66
C PHE A 176 1.19 6.99 15.46
N LEU A 177 0.65 7.02 16.68
CA LEU A 177 0.72 8.19 17.56
C LEU A 177 2.16 8.58 17.89
N LEU A 178 3.02 7.62 18.23
CA LEU A 178 4.43 7.86 18.50
C LEU A 178 5.18 8.41 17.27
N SER A 179 4.84 7.91 16.08
CA SER A 179 5.41 8.39 14.82
C SER A 179 5.03 9.84 14.53
N ILE A 180 3.80 10.26 14.89
CA ILE A 180 3.37 11.66 14.78
C ILE A 180 4.15 12.56 15.75
N VAL A 181 4.33 12.13 17.00
CA VAL A 181 5.07 12.89 18.02
C VAL A 181 6.54 13.11 17.60
N THR A 182 7.11 12.19 16.82
CA THR A 182 8.48 12.32 16.27
C THR A 182 8.53 13.12 14.95
N LEU A 183 7.55 13.97 14.68
CA LEU A 183 7.41 14.76 13.44
C LEU A 183 7.42 13.89 12.17
N GLY A 184 6.91 12.66 12.28
CA GLY A 184 6.83 11.71 11.18
C GLY A 184 8.07 10.85 10.96
N ILE A 185 9.16 11.07 11.70
CA ILE A 185 10.38 10.25 11.55
C ILE A 185 10.12 8.78 11.91
N GLY A 186 9.29 8.51 12.92
CA GLY A 186 8.90 7.15 13.30
C GLY A 186 8.21 6.35 12.18
N PHE A 187 7.61 7.03 11.19
CA PHE A 187 6.99 6.35 10.05
C PHE A 187 7.97 5.54 9.21
N LEU A 188 9.26 5.92 9.21
CA LEU A 188 10.29 5.20 8.47
C LEU A 188 10.45 3.75 8.93
N TRP A 189 10.24 3.47 10.22
CA TRP A 189 10.26 2.11 10.78
C TRP A 189 8.87 1.50 10.87
N LEU A 190 7.85 2.31 11.16
CA LEU A 190 6.48 1.83 11.31
C LEU A 190 5.89 1.30 10.00
N ILE A 191 6.12 2.00 8.88
CA ILE A 191 5.58 1.59 7.57
C ILE A 191 6.02 0.16 7.21
N PRO A 192 7.33 -0.17 7.16
CA PRO A 192 7.74 -1.53 6.82
C PRO A 192 7.25 -2.54 7.86
N TYR A 193 7.25 -2.20 9.15
CA TYR A 193 6.72 -3.10 10.17
C TYR A 193 5.23 -3.43 9.97
N PHE A 194 4.41 -2.42 9.70
CA PHE A 194 2.97 -2.57 9.48
C PHE A 194 2.65 -3.37 8.21
N TYR A 195 3.33 -3.06 7.10
CA TYR A 195 3.08 -3.75 5.82
C TYR A 195 3.63 -5.18 5.82
N THR A 196 4.76 -5.45 6.48
CA THR A 196 5.24 -6.83 6.68
C THR A 196 4.29 -7.62 7.58
N THR A 197 3.71 -7.00 8.62
CA THR A 197 2.65 -7.64 9.43
C THR A 197 1.41 -7.93 8.59
N SER A 198 1.03 -7.01 7.70
CA SER A 198 -0.08 -7.22 6.76
C SER A 198 0.20 -8.33 5.75
N ALA A 199 1.45 -8.49 5.31
CA ALA A 199 1.86 -9.60 4.45
C ALA A 199 1.83 -10.94 5.20
N ALA A 200 2.27 -10.98 6.47
CA ALA A 200 2.14 -12.18 7.30
C ALA A 200 0.67 -12.58 7.52
N PHE A 201 -0.21 -11.59 7.71
CA PHE A 201 -1.66 -11.81 7.81
C PHE A 201 -2.24 -12.36 6.51
N TYR A 202 -1.84 -11.81 5.36
CA TYR A 202 -2.24 -12.31 4.06
C TYR A 202 -1.84 -13.79 3.85
N GLU A 203 -0.62 -14.17 4.23
CA GLU A 203 -0.16 -15.56 4.16
C GLU A 203 -0.97 -16.49 5.08
N GLU A 204 -1.40 -16.02 6.26
CA GLU A 204 -2.23 -16.80 7.18
C GLU A 204 -3.61 -17.09 6.58
N ILE A 205 -4.34 -16.06 6.14
CA ILE A 205 -5.72 -16.21 5.64
C ILE A 205 -5.82 -16.84 4.24
N THR A 206 -4.71 -16.96 3.51
CA THR A 206 -4.69 -17.62 2.20
C THR A 206 -4.46 -19.13 2.34
N GLN A 207 -4.00 -19.57 3.51
CA GLN A 207 -3.81 -20.99 3.83
C GLN A 207 -5.05 -21.63 4.47
N ASP A 208 -5.99 -20.82 4.96
CA ASP A 208 -7.28 -21.22 5.53
C ASP A 208 -8.35 -21.53 4.45
#